data_AF-A0A0D6L4R5-F1
#
_entry.id   AF-A0A0D6L4R5-F1
#
_cell.length_a   1.000
_cell.length_b   1.000
_cell.length_c   1.000
_cell.angle_alpha   90.00
_cell.angle_beta   90.00
_cell.angle_gamma   90.00
#
_symmetry.space_group_name_H-M   'P 1'
#
loop_
_entity.id
_entity.type
_entity.pdbx_description
1 polymer ?
#
loop_
_entity_poly.entity_id
_entity_poly.type
_entity_poly.pdbx_seq_one_letter_code
_entity_poly.pdbx_strand_id
1 'polypeptide(L)'
;MVRLSPSISIGPFLEWLKQEPQSVVWLPVMHRLATAEFAKHQAKCNVCKMFPIVGLRYRCLRCFNLDLCQNCFFSQRTAKKHKLKHPMQEYAVPVRFAKNSFLELNVW
;
A
#
# COMPACT_ATOMS: atom_id res chain seq x y z
N MET A 1 -3.00 11.04 -39.25
CA MET A 1 -1.71 11.19 -38.56
C MET A 1 -1.88 12.33 -37.55
N VAL A 2 -2.08 12.02 -36.26
CA VAL A 2 -2.30 13.06 -35.24
C VAL A 2 -0.96 13.76 -34.98
N ARG A 3 -0.88 15.06 -35.26
CA ARG A 3 0.28 15.88 -34.88
C ARG A 3 0.14 16.21 -33.40
N LEU A 4 0.95 15.58 -32.56
CA LEU A 4 1.03 15.94 -31.14
C LEU A 4 1.93 17.18 -31.01
N SER A 5 1.42 18.23 -30.38
CA SER A 5 2.23 19.38 -30.00
C SER A 5 3.23 18.96 -28.91
N PRO A 6 4.46 19.51 -28.90
CA PRO A 6 5.46 19.17 -27.87
C PRO A 6 5.10 19.73 -26.48
N SER A 7 4.09 20.61 -26.40
CA SER A 7 3.57 21.17 -25.16
C SER A 7 2.04 21.08 -25.10
N ILE A 8 1.52 20.97 -23.89
CA ILE A 8 0.10 20.96 -23.55
C ILE A 8 -0.15 22.04 -22.50
N SER A 9 -1.27 22.76 -22.60
CA SER A 9 -1.67 23.71 -21.56
C SER A 9 -2.26 22.99 -20.35
N ILE A 10 -2.30 23.65 -19.19
CA ILE A 10 -2.73 23.04 -17.93
C ILE A 10 -4.18 22.52 -17.98
N GLY A 11 -5.10 23.21 -18.67
CA GLY A 11 -6.52 22.83 -18.73
C GLY A 11 -6.75 21.44 -19.36
N PRO A 12 -6.33 21.22 -20.62
CA PRO A 12 -6.39 19.90 -21.26
C PRO A 12 -5.64 18.82 -20.50
N PHE A 13 -4.51 19.14 -19.87
CA PHE A 13 -3.77 18.20 -19.02
C PHE A 13 -4.60 17.76 -17.80
N LEU A 14 -5.22 18.70 -17.09
CA LEU A 14 -6.06 18.38 -15.94
C LEU A 14 -7.30 17.58 -16.34
N GLU A 15 -7.90 17.89 -17.49
CA GLU A 15 -9.04 17.12 -17.99
C GLU A 15 -8.65 15.69 -18.35
N TRP A 16 -7.48 15.50 -18.98
CA TRP A 16 -6.90 14.18 -19.20
C TRP A 16 -6.63 13.44 -17.88
N LEU A 17 -6.08 14.13 -16.88
CA LEU A 17 -5.76 13.54 -15.58
C LEU A 17 -7.01 13.02 -14.85
N LYS A 18 -8.14 13.73 -14.96
CA LYS A 18 -9.43 13.29 -14.39
C LYS A 18 -9.98 12.00 -15.01
N GLN A 19 -9.53 11.63 -16.20
CA GLN A 19 -9.92 10.37 -16.86
C GLN A 19 -9.19 9.15 -16.28
N GLU A 20 -8.47 9.31 -15.16
CA GLU A 20 -7.69 8.26 -14.49
C GLU A 20 -6.84 7.44 -15.48
N PRO A 21 -5.94 8.10 -16.24
CA PRO A 21 -5.17 7.43 -17.27
C PRO A 21 -4.35 6.29 -16.68
N GLN A 22 -4.32 5.16 -17.37
CA GLN A 22 -3.64 3.93 -16.91
C GLN A 22 -2.15 4.14 -16.63
N SER A 23 -1.51 5.14 -17.23
CA SER A 23 -0.12 5.51 -16.95
C SER A 23 0.08 6.16 -15.57
N VAL A 24 -0.96 6.75 -14.97
CA VAL A 24 -0.90 7.53 -13.74
C VAL A 24 -1.62 6.85 -12.57
N VAL A 25 -2.51 5.89 -12.84
CA VAL A 25 -3.26 5.15 -11.81
C VAL A 25 -2.37 4.46 -10.77
N TRP A 26 -1.12 4.15 -11.11
CA TRP A 26 -0.14 3.55 -10.21
C TRP A 26 0.57 4.55 -9.29
N LEU A 27 0.50 5.86 -9.55
CA LEU A 27 1.22 6.86 -8.75
C LEU A 27 0.89 6.79 -7.24
N PRO A 28 -0.39 6.67 -6.82
CA PRO A 28 -0.71 6.53 -5.40
C PRO A 28 -0.10 5.27 -4.77
N VAL A 29 -0.07 4.15 -5.50
CA VAL A 29 0.55 2.90 -5.05
C VAL A 29 2.05 3.06 -4.89
N MET A 30 2.71 3.65 -5.90
CA MET A 30 4.14 3.92 -5.89
C MET A 30 4.54 4.85 -4.74
N HIS A 31 3.74 5.90 -4.49
CA HIS A 31 3.96 6.79 -3.36
C HIS A 31 3.89 6.06 -2.01
N ARG A 32 2.90 5.17 -1.82
CA ARG A 32 2.80 4.35 -0.59
C ARG A 32 3.99 3.42 -0.42
N LEU A 33 4.43 2.75 -1.49
CA LEU A 33 5.61 1.88 -1.46
C LEU A 33 6.88 2.66 -1.13
N ALA A 34 7.09 3.82 -1.77
CA ALA A 34 8.24 4.69 -1.52
C ALA A 34 8.25 5.22 -0.09
N THR A 35 7.09 5.64 0.44
CA THR A 35 6.97 6.13 1.82
C THR A 35 7.30 5.04 2.84
N ALA A 36 6.94 3.78 2.55
CA ALA A 36 7.13 2.66 3.45
C ALA A 36 8.50 1.98 3.31
N GLU A 37 9.28 2.25 2.26
CA GLU A 37 10.49 1.49 1.86
C GLU A 37 11.43 1.20 3.03
N PHE A 38 11.68 2.19 3.89
CA PHE A 38 12.57 2.10 5.04
C PHE A 38 11.84 2.07 6.39
N ALA A 39 10.51 1.99 6.40
CA ALA A 39 9.72 1.92 7.62
C ALA A 39 10.04 0.63 8.37
N LYS A 40 10.40 0.76 9.65
CA LYS A 40 10.70 -0.39 10.55
C LYS A 40 9.59 -0.53 11.58
N HIS A 41 8.88 -1.66 11.52
CA HIS A 41 7.82 -2.00 12.46
C HIS A 41 8.34 -3.03 13.48
N GLN A 42 8.12 -2.77 14.76
CA GLN A 42 8.41 -3.70 15.87
C GLN A 42 7.38 -4.85 15.90
N ALA A 43 7.32 -5.61 14.81
CA ALA A 43 6.39 -6.71 14.58
C ALA A 43 7.11 -7.81 13.80
N LYS A 44 6.69 -9.06 14.01
CA LYS A 44 7.26 -10.24 13.37
C LYS A 44 6.27 -10.80 12.37
N CYS A 45 6.70 -11.02 11.13
CA CYS A 45 5.85 -11.65 10.13
C CYS A 45 5.51 -13.09 10.56
N ASN A 46 4.23 -13.44 10.61
CA ASN A 46 3.81 -14.76 11.06
C ASN A 46 4.11 -15.88 10.06
N VAL A 47 4.36 -15.56 8.79
CA VAL A 47 4.73 -16.50 7.74
C VAL A 47 6.25 -16.69 7.69
N CYS A 48 6.99 -15.70 7.17
CA CYS A 48 8.43 -15.83 6.93
C CYS A 48 9.32 -15.56 8.15
N LYS A 49 8.71 -15.19 9.30
CA LYS A 49 9.41 -14.93 10.57
C LYS A 49 10.36 -13.73 10.57
N MET A 50 10.40 -12.93 9.51
CA MET A 50 11.12 -11.65 9.46
C MET A 50 10.78 -10.77 10.66
N PHE A 51 11.81 -10.21 11.30
CA PHE A 51 11.72 -9.25 12.39
C PHE A 51 12.96 -8.33 12.37
N PRO A 52 12.80 -6.99 12.50
CA PRO A 52 11.55 -6.25 12.38
C PRO A 52 10.97 -6.37 10.96
N ILE A 53 9.67 -6.14 10.78
CA ILE A 53 9.10 -5.97 9.44
C ILE A 53 9.63 -4.65 8.87
N VAL A 54 10.26 -4.73 7.70
CA VAL A 54 10.72 -3.57 6.91
C VAL A 54 9.80 -3.45 5.68
N GLY A 55 9.42 -2.22 5.32
CA GLY A 55 8.41 -1.99 4.29
C GLY A 55 6.99 -1.93 4.88
N LEU A 56 5.98 -2.20 4.05
CA LEU A 56 4.59 -2.26 4.50
C LEU A 56 4.34 -3.42 5.49
N ARG A 57 3.63 -3.11 6.57
CA ARG A 57 3.09 -4.09 7.51
C ARG A 57 1.59 -4.25 7.30
N TYR A 58 1.12 -5.49 7.21
CA TYR A 58 -0.30 -5.83 7.09
C TYR A 58 -0.77 -6.60 8.34
N ARG A 59 -1.67 -6.01 9.12
CA ARG A 59 -2.29 -6.65 10.29
C ARG A 59 -3.68 -7.13 9.96
N CYS A 60 -3.99 -8.39 10.28
CA CYS A 60 -5.35 -8.89 10.15
C CYS A 60 -6.25 -8.31 11.24
N LEU A 61 -7.43 -7.81 10.87
CA LEU A 61 -8.41 -7.27 11.81
C LEU A 61 -9.28 -8.36 12.47
N ARG A 62 -9.24 -9.59 11.96
CA ARG A 62 -9.98 -10.75 12.52
C ARG A 62 -9.11 -11.76 13.26
N CYS A 63 -7.85 -11.91 12.86
CA CYS A 63 -6.94 -12.88 13.46
C CYS A 63 -6.15 -12.25 14.59
N PHE A 64 -6.15 -12.90 15.76
CA PHE A 64 -5.39 -12.41 16.89
C PHE A 64 -3.88 -12.40 16.60
N ASN A 65 -3.28 -11.21 16.70
CA ASN A 65 -1.85 -10.95 16.49
C ASN A 65 -1.29 -11.66 15.25
N LEU A 66 -1.95 -11.43 14.11
CA LEU A 66 -1.45 -11.82 12.80
C LEU A 66 -0.95 -10.59 12.05
N ASP A 67 0.35 -10.55 11.84
CA ASP A 67 1.08 -9.58 11.05
C ASP A 67 1.78 -10.29 9.88
N LEU A 68 1.65 -9.71 8.69
CA LEU A 68 2.34 -10.12 7.47
C LEU A 68 3.23 -8.97 6.98
N CYS A 69 4.43 -9.30 6.49
CA CYS A 69 5.21 -8.34 5.70
C CYS A 69 4.65 -8.22 4.29
N GLN A 70 5.02 -7.14 3.59
CA GLN A 70 4.70 -6.90 2.18
C GLN A 70 4.83 -8.13 1.28
N ASN A 71 5.97 -8.82 1.34
CA ASN A 71 6.24 -9.99 0.50
C ASN A 71 5.40 -11.22 0.86
N CYS A 72 4.88 -11.32 2.09
CA CYS A 72 3.98 -12.42 2.45
C CYS A 72 2.54 -12.10 2.08
N PHE A 73 2.14 -10.84 2.21
CA PHE A 73 0.81 -10.37 1.83
C PHE A 73 0.60 -10.46 0.30
N PHE A 74 1.50 -9.90 -0.51
CA PHE A 74 1.36 -9.93 -1.97
C PHE A 74 1.51 -11.31 -2.59
N SER A 75 2.33 -12.19 -2.01
CA SER A 75 2.40 -13.60 -2.42
C SER A 75 1.24 -14.44 -1.85
N GLN A 76 0.26 -13.82 -1.20
CA GLN A 76 -0.92 -14.49 -0.62
C GLN A 76 -0.56 -15.67 0.30
N ARG A 77 0.57 -15.56 1.02
CA ARG A 77 1.01 -16.62 1.94
C ARG A 77 0.23 -16.54 3.24
N THR A 78 -0.28 -17.67 3.69
CA THR A 78 -1.11 -17.77 4.90
C THR A 78 -0.35 -18.41 6.06
N ALA A 79 -0.71 -18.02 7.29
CA ALA A 79 -0.25 -18.67 8.51
C ALA A 79 -1.42 -18.86 9.48
N LYS A 80 -1.33 -19.85 10.37
CA LYS A 80 -2.37 -20.18 11.35
C LYS A 80 -3.72 -20.42 10.65
N LYS A 81 -4.82 -19.93 11.24
CA LYS A 81 -6.19 -19.98 10.71
C LYS A 81 -6.56 -18.74 9.86
N HIS A 82 -5.57 -18.02 9.31
CA HIS A 82 -5.83 -16.86 8.46
C HIS A 82 -6.45 -17.28 7.13
N LYS A 83 -7.44 -16.53 6.65
CA LYS A 83 -8.05 -16.68 5.32
C LYS A 83 -7.81 -15.38 4.55
N LEU A 84 -7.51 -15.48 3.26
CA LEU A 84 -7.22 -14.32 2.39
C LEU A 84 -8.36 -13.29 2.35
N LYS A 85 -9.61 -13.75 2.57
CA LYS A 85 -10.79 -12.89 2.66
C LYS A 85 -10.92 -12.10 3.97
N HIS A 86 -10.00 -12.25 4.92
CA HIS A 86 -10.04 -11.45 6.14
C HIS A 86 -9.56 -10.02 5.83
N PRO A 87 -10.24 -9.00 6.38
CA PRO A 87 -9.79 -7.62 6.20
C PRO A 87 -8.42 -7.41 6.84
N MET A 88 -7.54 -6.76 6.10
CA MET A 88 -6.16 -6.46 6.49
C MET A 88 -6.00 -4.93 6.58
N GLN A 89 -5.37 -4.45 7.64
CA GLN A 89 -4.98 -3.06 7.79
C GLN A 89 -3.51 -2.89 7.42
N GLU A 90 -3.24 -2.00 6.48
CA GLU A 90 -1.90 -1.58 6.07
C GLU A 90 -1.34 -0.52 7.04
N TYR A 91 -0.06 -0.63 7.36
CA TYR A 91 0.70 0.40 8.08
C TYR A 91 1.95 0.74 7.26
N ALA A 92 2.01 1.98 6.77
CA ALA A 92 3.15 2.51 6.03
C ALA A 92 4.18 3.24 6.92
N VAL A 93 3.79 3.63 8.15
CA VAL A 93 4.65 4.35 9.10
C VAL A 93 4.67 3.66 10.47
N PRO A 94 5.78 3.77 11.23
CA PRO A 94 5.84 3.26 12.60
C PRO A 94 4.89 4.02 13.52
N VAL A 95 4.25 3.30 14.46
CA VAL A 95 3.22 3.83 15.37
C VAL A 95 3.71 5.00 16.25
N ARG A 96 5.02 5.22 16.39
CA ARG A 96 5.58 6.39 17.10
C ARG A 96 5.27 7.74 16.43
N PHE A 97 4.91 7.76 15.15
CA PHE A 97 4.63 8.98 14.38
C PHE A 97 3.18 9.11 13.89
N ALA A 98 2.36 8.07 14.07
CA ALA A 98 0.98 8.07 13.62
C ALA A 98 0.07 8.73 14.66
N LYS A 99 0.08 10.05 14.75
CA LYS A 99 -1.10 10.79 15.27
C LYS A 99 -2.17 10.70 14.19
N ASN A 100 -3.24 9.95 14.45
CA ASN A 100 -4.51 9.91 13.72
C ASN A 100 -4.47 10.45 12.28
N SER A 101 -4.02 9.64 11.32
CA SER A 101 -4.39 9.83 9.91
C SER A 101 -5.38 8.74 9.54
N PHE A 102 -6.63 9.03 9.89
CA PHE A 102 -7.82 8.43 9.30
C PHE A 102 -7.78 8.76 7.79
N LEU A 103 -7.17 7.90 7.00
CA LEU A 103 -7.40 7.84 5.56
C LEU A 103 -7.86 6.42 5.27
N GLU A 104 -9.17 6.25 5.38
CA GLU A 104 -9.93 5.31 4.57
C GLU A 104 -9.60 5.60 3.10
N LEU A 105 -8.52 5.02 2.59
CA LEU A 105 -8.49 4.68 1.18
C LEU A 105 -9.08 3.30 1.09
N ASN A 106 -10.39 3.31 0.83
CA ASN A 106 -11.19 2.16 0.48
C ASN A 106 -10.35 1.19 -0.34
N VAL A 107 -10.25 -0.02 0.22
CA VAL A 107 -9.86 -1.23 -0.49
C VAL A 107 -10.84 -1.36 -1.65
N TRP A 108 -10.41 -0.89 -2.82
CA TRP A 108 -10.93 -1.36 -4.09
C TRP A 108 -10.16 -2.62 -4.46
#